data_AF-A0A6A2SM58-F1
#
_entry.id   AF-A0A6A2SM58-F1
#
_cell.length_a   1.000
_cell.length_b   1.000
_cell.length_c   1.000
_cell.angle_alpha   90.00
_cell.angle_beta   90.00
_cell.angle_gamma   90.00
#
_symmetry.space_group_name_H-M   'P 1'
#
loop_
_entity.id
_entity.type
_entity.pdbx_description
1 polymer ?
#
loop_
_entity_poly.entity_id
_entity_poly.type
_entity_poly.pdbx_seq_one_letter_code
_entity_poly.pdbx_strand_id
1 'polypeptide(L)'
;MKKFSWSVLDQAAYRKVTQLIKQSGYSDRTMASKIGDIVSYNRIRDIRLGLKAPVRMSEYLAICDACGADPVQTLREIITEARRIELEQQTATTKKPAGERFVDDEQARIDETLKKLHRGDMDIVALEDEHKFDGDGDDPA
;
A
#
# COMPACT_ATOMS: atom_id res chain seq x y z
N MET A 1 -0.51 1.39 25.83
CA MET A 1 0.27 2.35 25.02
C MET A 1 0.41 1.78 23.61
N LYS A 2 -0.04 2.48 22.57
CA LYS A 2 0.15 2.01 21.18
C LYS A 2 1.64 2.08 20.85
N LYS A 3 2.20 1.01 20.29
CA LYS A 3 3.58 1.03 19.77
C LYS A 3 3.62 2.02 18.61
N PHE A 4 4.60 2.93 18.66
CA PHE A 4 4.83 3.87 17.58
C PHE A 4 5.25 3.10 16.31
N SER A 5 4.51 3.29 15.22
CA SER A 5 4.79 2.68 13.92
C SER A 5 4.91 3.77 12.86
N TRP A 6 5.91 3.68 12.00
CA TRP A 6 6.11 4.62 10.91
C TRP A 6 5.03 4.45 9.84
N SER A 7 4.41 5.54 9.42
CA SER A 7 3.49 5.55 8.29
C SER A 7 4.24 5.34 6.96
N VAL A 8 3.51 5.10 5.88
CA VAL A 8 4.09 5.04 4.52
C VAL A 8 4.72 6.38 4.14
N LEU A 9 4.08 7.48 4.51
CA LEU A 9 4.61 8.83 4.29
C LEU A 9 5.94 9.05 5.03
N ASP A 10 6.05 8.58 6.28
CA ASP A 10 7.30 8.66 7.05
C ASP A 10 8.43 7.89 6.37
N GLN A 11 8.13 6.71 5.84
CA GLN A 11 9.09 5.88 5.11
C GLN A 11 9.55 6.54 3.81
N ALA A 12 8.63 7.11 3.03
CA ALA A 12 8.94 7.83 1.80
C ALA A 12 9.81 9.07 2.08
N ALA A 13 9.45 9.85 3.10
CA ALA A 13 10.20 11.03 3.54
C ALA A 13 11.62 10.65 3.97
N TYR A 14 11.77 9.62 4.81
CA TYR A 14 13.07 9.11 5.23
C TYR A 14 13.96 8.72 4.05
N ARG A 15 13.43 7.92 3.11
CA ARG A 15 14.18 7.47 1.93
C ARG A 15 14.66 8.65 1.10
N LYS A 16 13.77 9.62 0.83
CA LYS A 16 14.09 10.78 0.00
C LYS A 16 15.09 11.72 0.66
N VAL A 17 14.92 12.03 1.95
CA VAL A 17 15.86 12.86 2.71
C VAL A 17 17.22 12.19 2.80
N THR A 18 17.27 10.89 3.05
CA THR A 18 18.53 10.13 3.07
C THR A 18 19.21 10.13 1.70
N GLN A 19 18.45 10.03 0.62
CA GLN A 19 18.97 10.13 -0.73
C GLN A 19 19.57 11.52 -1.00
N LEU A 20 18.89 12.60 -0.61
CA LEU A 20 19.41 13.97 -0.75
C LEU A 20 20.75 14.15 -0.03
N ILE A 21 20.85 13.70 1.23
CA ILE A 21 22.10 13.77 2.02
C ILE A 21 23.21 12.98 1.32
N LYS A 22 22.91 11.80 0.76
CA LYS A 22 23.92 11.00 0.03
C LYS A 22 24.36 11.68 -1.26
N GLN A 23 23.43 12.24 -2.03
CA GLN A 23 23.71 12.90 -3.31
C GLN A 23 24.48 14.22 -3.15
N SER A 24 24.38 14.87 -1.99
CA SER A 24 25.16 16.08 -1.71
C SER A 24 26.66 15.81 -1.53
N GLY A 25 27.05 14.54 -1.33
CA GLY A 25 28.44 14.14 -1.07
C GLY A 25 28.98 14.58 0.30
N TYR A 26 28.12 15.12 1.18
CA TYR A 26 28.55 15.60 2.49
C TYR A 26 28.57 14.48 3.53
N SER A 27 29.61 14.49 4.37
CA SER A 27 29.59 13.69 5.60
C SER A 27 28.52 14.21 6.56
N ASP A 28 28.04 13.38 7.49
CA ASP A 28 27.06 13.81 8.51
C ASP A 28 27.57 15.00 9.35
N ARG A 29 28.88 15.06 9.58
CA ARG A 29 29.52 16.18 10.31
C ARG A 29 29.51 17.45 9.48
N THR A 30 29.83 17.36 8.19
CA THR A 30 29.77 18.50 7.26
C THR A 30 28.34 19.02 7.15
N MET A 31 27.36 18.12 7.05
CA MET A 31 25.95 18.47 6.99
C MET A 31 25.50 19.18 8.28
N ALA A 32 25.88 18.67 9.46
CA ALA A 32 25.60 19.32 10.74
C ALA A 32 26.20 20.73 10.81
N SER A 33 27.45 20.89 10.34
CA SER A 33 28.11 22.18 10.31
C SER A 33 27.45 23.18 9.36
N LYS A 34 26.87 22.71 8.24
CA LYS A 34 26.15 23.56 7.27
C LYS A 34 24.80 24.01 7.80
N ILE A 35 24.09 23.09 8.46
CA ILE A 35 22.75 23.34 8.99
C ILE A 35 22.81 24.16 10.31
N GLY A 36 23.90 24.04 11.07
CA GLY A 36 24.03 24.68 12.38
C GLY A 36 23.11 24.05 13.43
N ASP A 37 22.49 24.88 14.26
CA ASP A 37 21.78 24.45 15.47
C ASP A 37 20.41 23.79 15.21
N ILE A 38 19.93 23.79 13.96
CA ILE A 38 18.61 23.23 13.61
C ILE A 38 18.62 21.70 13.66
N VAL A 39 19.69 21.08 13.14
CA VAL A 39 19.82 19.61 13.06
C VAL A 39 21.22 19.20 13.50
N SER A 40 21.30 18.67 14.72
CA SER A 40 22.56 18.15 15.25
C SER A 40 23.11 16.97 14.44
N TYR A 41 24.42 16.75 14.53
CA TYR A 41 25.10 15.59 13.94
C TYR A 41 24.43 14.25 14.25
N ASN A 42 24.13 13.99 15.53
CA ASN A 42 23.49 12.74 15.94
C ASN A 42 22.12 12.58 15.30
N ARG A 43 21.39 13.69 15.14
CA ARG A 43 20.08 13.68 14.52
C ARG A 43 20.17 13.42 13.01
N ILE A 44 21.15 13.99 12.31
CA ILE A 44 21.40 13.69 10.89
C ILE A 44 21.68 12.21 10.71
N ARG A 45 22.55 11.63 11.55
CA ARG A 45 22.85 10.20 11.54
C ARG A 45 21.60 9.35 11.78
N ASP A 46 20.79 9.70 12.78
CA ASP A 46 19.56 8.99 13.11
C ASP A 46 18.55 9.05 11.93
N ILE A 47 18.39 10.22 11.29
CA ILE A 47 17.57 10.38 10.08
C ILE A 47 18.09 9.46 8.99
N ARG A 48 19.40 9.48 8.71
CA ARG A 48 20.01 8.72 7.60
C ARG A 48 19.97 7.20 7.78
N LEU A 49 19.86 6.74 9.02
CA LEU A 49 19.75 5.32 9.39
C LEU A 49 18.29 4.89 9.66
N GLY A 50 17.32 5.80 9.58
CA GLY A 50 15.91 5.48 9.83
C GLY A 50 15.63 5.15 11.30
N LEU A 51 16.35 5.79 12.23
CA LEU A 51 16.27 5.50 13.66
C LEU A 51 15.34 6.47 14.38
N LYS A 52 14.77 5.99 15.49
CA LYS A 52 13.93 6.75 16.43
C LYS A 52 12.66 7.29 15.76
N ALA A 53 12.62 8.59 15.47
CA ALA A 53 11.45 9.32 15.01
C ALA A 53 11.62 9.81 13.56
N PRO A 54 10.52 9.91 12.78
CA PRO A 54 10.49 10.49 11.45
C PRO A 54 11.10 11.88 11.40
N VAL A 55 11.48 12.32 10.20
CA VAL A 55 12.03 13.67 9.97
C VAL A 55 10.98 14.73 10.30
N ARG A 56 11.35 15.75 11.08
CA ARG A 56 10.47 16.88 11.39
C ARG A 56 10.50 17.89 10.24
N MET A 57 9.43 18.68 10.08
CA MET A 57 9.33 19.67 9.00
C MET A 57 10.49 20.69 9.00
N SER A 58 10.91 21.18 10.17
CA SER A 58 12.05 22.08 10.28
C SER A 58 13.37 21.42 9.86
N GLU A 59 13.57 20.15 10.21
CA GLU A 59 14.76 19.38 9.82
C GLU A 59 14.77 19.14 8.31
N TYR A 60 13.61 18.80 7.74
CA TYR A 60 13.43 18.61 6.32
C TYR A 60 13.79 19.86 5.51
N LEU A 61 13.26 21.02 5.89
CA LEU A 61 13.55 22.29 5.21
C LEU A 61 15.03 22.65 5.32
N ALA A 62 15.63 22.49 6.50
CA ALA A 62 17.05 22.77 6.71
C ALA A 62 17.97 21.85 5.88
N ILE A 63 17.60 20.57 5.74
CA ILE A 63 18.36 19.63 4.88
C ILE A 63 18.20 19.99 3.41
N CYS A 64 17.01 20.39 2.96
CA CYS A 64 16.81 20.84 1.58
C CYS A 64 17.69 22.05 1.26
N ASP A 65 17.69 23.06 2.14
CA ASP A 65 18.54 24.25 2.00
C ASP A 65 20.04 23.89 1.96
N ALA A 66 20.52 23.08 2.91
CA ALA A 66 21.92 22.67 2.96
C ALA A 66 22.37 21.84 1.74
N CYS A 67 21.44 21.11 1.12
CA CYS A 67 21.67 20.33 -0.10
C CYS A 67 21.41 21.12 -1.39
N GLY A 68 20.90 22.37 -1.33
CA GLY A 68 20.48 23.14 -2.51
C GLY A 68 19.29 22.51 -3.26
N ALA A 69 18.46 21.72 -2.58
CA ALA A 69 17.29 21.08 -3.15
C ALA A 69 16.04 21.97 -3.00
N ASP A 70 15.18 22.01 -4.02
CA ASP A 70 13.88 22.68 -3.92
C ASP A 70 12.97 21.86 -2.97
N PRO A 71 12.58 22.40 -1.80
CA PRO A 71 11.74 21.68 -0.84
C PRO A 71 10.34 21.42 -1.39
N VAL A 72 9.80 22.27 -2.27
CA VAL A 72 8.44 22.05 -2.81
C VAL A 72 8.46 20.88 -3.79
N GLN A 73 9.45 20.82 -4.68
CA GLN A 73 9.57 19.69 -5.60
C GLN A 73 9.89 18.40 -4.87
N THR A 74 10.81 18.44 -3.91
CA THR A 74 11.16 17.28 -3.10
C THR A 74 9.93 16.74 -2.34
N LEU A 75 9.07 17.61 -1.81
CA LEU A 75 7.86 17.20 -1.11
C LEU A 75 6.85 16.53 -2.05
N ARG A 76 6.70 17.03 -3.29
CA ARG A 76 5.86 16.38 -4.31
C ARG A 76 6.35 14.97 -4.63
N GLU A 77 7.66 14.78 -4.74
CA GLU A 77 8.27 13.46 -4.97
C GLU A 77 7.99 12.51 -3.80
N ILE A 78 8.09 12.99 -2.55
CA ILE A 78 7.76 12.20 -1.35
C ILE A 78 6.30 11.75 -1.38
N ILE A 79 5.36 12.67 -1.66
CA ILE A 79 3.93 12.36 -1.71
C ILE A 79 3.63 11.36 -2.83
N THR A 80 4.27 11.52 -3.99
CA THR A 80 4.11 10.63 -5.14
C THR A 80 4.61 9.22 -4.81
N GLU A 81 5.78 9.12 -4.19
CA GLU A 81 6.35 7.84 -3.76
C GLU A 81 5.51 7.17 -2.66
N ALA A 82 4.99 7.94 -1.70
CA ALA A 82 4.10 7.41 -0.67
C ALA A 82 2.84 6.79 -1.29
N ARG A 83 2.19 7.48 -2.24
CA ARG A 83 1.03 6.97 -2.97
C ARG A 83 1.35 5.71 -3.77
N ARG A 84 2.54 5.65 -4.39
CA ARG A 84 3.01 4.46 -5.11
C ARG A 84 3.11 3.26 -4.17
N ILE A 85 3.75 3.44 -3.01
CA ILE A 85 3.91 2.39 -1.99
C ILE A 85 2.54 1.94 -1.46
N GLU A 86 1.62 2.86 -1.19
CA GLU A 86 0.26 2.53 -0.74
C GLU A 86 -0.49 1.67 -1.77
N LEU A 87 -0.39 2.01 -3.06
CA LEU A 87 -1.03 1.25 -4.14
C LEU A 87 -0.40 -0.15 -4.29
N GLU A 88 0.92 -0.26 -4.18
CA GLU A 88 1.64 -1.53 -4.19
C GLU A 88 1.23 -2.43 -3.00
N GLN A 89 1.06 -1.85 -1.82
CA GLN A 89 0.57 -2.58 -0.65
C GLN A 89 -0.87 -3.06 -0.84
N GLN A 90 -1.76 -2.23 -1.37
CA GLN A 90 -3.15 -2.62 -1.66
C GLN A 90 -3.21 -3.77 -2.67
N THR A 91 -2.46 -3.66 -3.77
CA THR A 91 -2.41 -4.72 -4.81
C THR A 91 -1.71 -6.00 -4.33
N ALA A 92 -0.77 -5.90 -3.38
CA ALA A 92 -0.17 -7.07 -2.73
C ALA A 92 -1.13 -7.75 -1.76
N THR A 93 -1.94 -6.98 -1.02
CA THR A 93 -2.97 -7.55 -0.12
C THR A 93 -4.12 -8.23 -0.87
N THR A 94 -4.48 -7.75 -2.06
CA THR A 94 -5.46 -8.43 -2.93
C THR A 94 -4.89 -9.64 -3.66
N LYS A 95 -3.55 -9.77 -3.75
CA LYS A 95 -2.84 -10.94 -4.28
C LYS A 95 -2.49 -12.00 -3.22
N LYS A 96 -2.90 -11.84 -1.96
CA LYS A 96 -2.80 -12.92 -0.96
C LYS A 96 -3.58 -14.12 -1.51
N PRO A 97 -2.99 -15.33 -1.57
CA PRO A 97 -3.56 -16.41 -2.34
C PRO A 97 -4.95 -16.74 -1.79
N ALA A 98 -5.88 -17.08 -2.67
CA ALA A 98 -7.06 -17.85 -2.35
C ALA A 98 -6.67 -19.28 -1.91
N GLY A 99 -5.77 -19.39 -0.93
CA GLY A 99 -5.08 -20.58 -0.46
C GLY A 99 -5.27 -20.75 1.05
N GLU A 100 -6.45 -20.44 1.54
CA GLU A 100 -7.03 -20.99 2.77
C GLU A 100 -8.51 -21.29 2.49
N ARG A 101 -8.78 -21.93 1.34
CA ARG A 101 -9.96 -22.79 1.23
C ARG A 101 -9.51 -24.12 1.81
N PHE A 102 -10.04 -24.45 2.98
CA PHE A 102 -9.98 -25.78 3.58
C PHE A 102 -10.13 -26.85 2.48
N VAL A 103 -9.02 -27.51 2.17
CA VAL A 103 -9.01 -28.80 1.47
C VAL A 103 -9.46 -29.82 2.49
N ASP A 104 -10.78 -29.96 2.66
CA ASP A 104 -11.34 -31.13 3.32
C ASP A 104 -12.70 -31.56 2.76
N ASP A 105 -13.43 -30.73 2.00
CA ASP A 105 -14.78 -31.11 1.58
C ASP A 105 -15.09 -30.86 0.09
N GLU A 106 -14.09 -30.77 -0.78
CA GLU A 106 -14.40 -30.73 -2.22
C GLU A 106 -14.97 -32.07 -2.71
N GLN A 107 -14.37 -33.18 -2.28
CA GLN A 107 -14.90 -34.51 -2.58
C GLN A 107 -16.26 -34.75 -1.92
N ALA A 108 -16.46 -34.29 -0.68
CA ALA A 108 -17.75 -34.40 0.01
C ALA A 108 -18.87 -33.60 -0.68
N ARG A 109 -18.58 -32.39 -1.17
CA ARG A 109 -19.53 -31.58 -1.95
C ARG A 109 -19.88 -32.21 -3.29
N ILE A 110 -18.89 -32.79 -3.97
CA ILE A 110 -19.09 -33.52 -5.23
C ILE A 110 -19.97 -34.74 -4.98
N ASP A 111 -19.69 -35.52 -3.94
CA ASP A 111 -20.44 -36.73 -3.60
C ASP A 111 -21.88 -36.43 -3.17
N GLU A 112 -22.10 -35.33 -2.43
CA GLU A 112 -23.45 -34.88 -2.07
C GLU A 112 -24.24 -34.47 -3.32
N THR A 113 -23.62 -33.73 -4.23
CA THR A 113 -24.24 -33.30 -5.50
C THR A 113 -24.54 -34.51 -6.39
N LEU A 114 -23.63 -35.49 -6.46
CA LEU A 114 -23.84 -36.73 -7.21
C LEU A 114 -24.99 -37.57 -6.64
N LYS A 115 -25.15 -37.58 -5.31
CA LYS A 115 -26.28 -38.25 -4.65
C LYS A 115 -27.61 -37.57 -4.93
N LYS A 116 -27.65 -36.22 -4.97
CA LYS A 116 -28.87 -35.47 -5.35
C LYS A 116 -29.26 -35.75 -6.80
N LEU A 117 -28.29 -35.80 -7.72
CA LEU A 117 -28.49 -36.20 -9.11
C LEU A 117 -29.05 -37.63 -9.24
N HIS A 118 -28.51 -38.60 -8.49
CA HIS A 118 -28.98 -39.99 -8.52
C HIS A 118 -30.36 -40.19 -7.89
N ARG A 119 -30.75 -39.36 -6.92
CA ARG A 119 -32.08 -39.43 -6.29
C ARG A 119 -33.18 -38.84 -7.17
N GLY A 120 -32.82 -38.04 -8.17
CA GLY A 120 -33.77 -37.36 -9.06
C GLY A 120 -34.32 -36.05 -8.49
N ASP A 121 -33.81 -35.59 -7.34
CA ASP A 121 -34.21 -34.33 -6.68
C ASP A 121 -33.51 -33.11 -7.32
N MET A 122 -33.48 -33.05 -8.64
CA MET A 122 -33.06 -31.88 -9.40
C MET A 122 -34.30 -31.18 -9.91
N ASP A 123 -34.95 -30.41 -9.04
CA ASP A 123 -35.95 -29.45 -9.52
C ASP A 123 -35.23 -28.43 -10.41
N ILE A 124 -35.60 -28.36 -11.68
CA ILE A 124 -35.21 -27.27 -12.55
C ILE A 124 -35.93 -26.04 -11.99
N VAL A 125 -35.27 -25.29 -11.10
CA VAL A 125 -35.80 -24.05 -10.53
C VAL A 125 -35.79 -22.99 -11.62
N ALA A 126 -36.83 -23.07 -12.44
CA ALA A 126 -37.20 -22.16 -13.50
C ALA A 126 -37.97 -20.95 -12.96
N LEU A 127 -38.09 -20.78 -11.64
CA LEU A 127 -39.01 -19.85 -11.00
C LEU A 127 -38.35 -18.60 -10.40
N GLU A 128 -37.01 -18.53 -10.34
CA GLU A 128 -36.25 -17.37 -9.81
C GLU A 128 -35.38 -16.68 -10.86
N ASP A 129 -35.71 -16.86 -12.15
CA ASP A 129 -35.06 -16.13 -13.24
C ASP A 129 -35.87 -14.88 -13.55
N GLU A 130 -35.34 -13.72 -13.15
CA GLU A 130 -35.95 -12.39 -13.37
C GLU A 130 -36.09 -12.02 -14.87
N HIS A 131 -35.55 -12.82 -15.79
CA HIS A 131 -35.59 -12.60 -17.25
C HIS A 131 -36.50 -13.58 -18.00
N LYS A 132 -37.51 -14.15 -17.36
CA LYS A 132 -38.43 -15.11 -18.03
C LYS A 132 -39.66 -14.53 -18.69
N PHE A 133 -39.92 -13.24 -18.50
CA PHE A 133 -41.16 -12.63 -18.95
C PHE A 133 -40.96 -11.25 -19.57
N ASP A 134 -39.97 -11.11 -20.45
CA ASP A 134 -40.01 -10.21 -21.59
C ASP A 134 -40.81 -10.88 -22.72
N GLY A 135 -42.10 -11.07 -22.43
CA GLY A 135 -43.11 -11.42 -23.41
C GLY A 135 -43.48 -10.20 -24.24
N ASP A 136 -42.74 -9.94 -25.31
CA ASP A 136 -43.29 -9.26 -26.48
C ASP A 136 -43.83 -10.34 -27.42
N GLY A 137 -45.14 -10.53 -27.35
CA GLY A 137 -45.88 -11.40 -28.25
C GLY A 137 -45.75 -10.89 -29.68
N ASP A 138 -45.25 -11.75 -30.56
CA ASP A 138 -45.48 -11.64 -32.00
C ASP A 138 -47.00 -11.62 -32.25
N ASP A 139 -47.56 -10.45 -32.55
CA ASP A 139 -48.88 -10.37 -33.19
C ASP A 139 -48.71 -10.71 -34.69
N PRO A 140 -49.37 -11.76 -35.20
CA PRO A 140 -49.26 -12.14 -36.60
C PRO A 140 -50.24 -11.35 -37.49
N ALA A 141 -49.67 -10.86 -38.60
CA ALA A 141 -50.25 -10.54 -39.93
C ALA A 141 -51.39 -9.51 -40.05
#